data_AF-A0A2V6F494-F1
#
_entry.id   AF-A0A2V6F494-F1
#
_cell.length_a   1.000
_cell.length_b   1.000
_cell.length_c   1.000
_cell.angle_alpha   90.00
_cell.angle_beta   90.00
_cell.angle_gamma   90.00
#
_symmetry.space_group_name_H-M   'P 1'
#
loop_
_entity.id
_entity.type
_entity.pdbx_description
1 polymer ?
#
loop_
_entity_poly.entity_id
_entity_poly.type
_entity_poly.pdbx_seq_one_letter_code
_entity_poly.pdbx_strand_id
1 'polypeptide(L)'
;MKTKLLVSLFSLKPRTLPERTPLKRDQGRGEPGHVRRLKSGALAVCLAAVWSAAGGSFTTDFATDPGGALLGKAKVENGILKLQDLQELIDGTSSLPMFGSYVFQDIDAGQKVASFTADFKVSIHGGTETPAQGFSLVLANDIASLTDPFREGGATGEGTGFSQGLIISFDTVDNLQDSAPTATTPAMRRVSS
;
A
#
# COMPACT_ATOMS: atom_id res chain seq x y z
N MET A 1 15.08 -26.97 17.62
CA MET A 1 14.64 -26.27 18.85
C MET A 1 13.16 -25.96 18.68
N LYS A 2 12.33 -26.37 19.63
CA LYS A 2 10.86 -26.31 19.55
C LYS A 2 10.36 -25.23 20.51
N THR A 3 9.63 -24.23 20.01
CA THR A 3 8.95 -23.26 20.86
C THR A 3 7.50 -23.17 20.43
N LYS A 4 6.61 -23.72 21.28
CA LYS A 4 5.15 -23.54 21.20
C LYS A 4 4.82 -22.20 21.84
N LEU A 5 3.97 -21.39 21.21
CA LEU A 5 3.30 -20.27 21.89
C LEU A 5 1.81 -20.58 21.98
N LEU A 6 1.29 -20.40 23.19
CA LEU A 6 -0.03 -20.80 23.66
C LEU A 6 -1.07 -19.69 23.39
N VAL A 7 -2.27 -20.16 23.09
CA VAL A 7 -3.53 -19.46 22.76
C VAL A 7 -4.06 -18.60 23.91
N SER A 8 -4.79 -17.52 23.59
CA SER A 8 -5.91 -17.06 24.43
C SER A 8 -7.10 -16.63 23.56
N LEU A 9 -8.15 -17.46 23.55
CA LEU A 9 -9.47 -17.18 22.98
C LEU A 9 -10.37 -16.71 24.12
N PHE A 10 -10.80 -15.45 24.11
CA PHE A 10 -11.85 -14.99 25.00
C PHE A 10 -13.23 -15.43 24.47
N SER A 11 -13.80 -16.43 25.13
CA SER A 11 -15.18 -16.86 24.98
C SER A 11 -16.10 -15.92 25.79
N LEU A 12 -16.97 -15.19 25.10
CA LEU A 12 -18.04 -14.41 25.74
C LEU A 12 -19.32 -15.27 25.78
N LYS A 13 -19.79 -15.58 27.00
CA LYS A 13 -21.10 -16.21 27.24
C LYS A 13 -22.25 -15.24 26.90
N PRO A 14 -23.38 -15.70 26.35
CA PRO A 14 -24.57 -14.87 26.18
C PRO A 14 -25.24 -14.59 27.52
N ARG A 15 -25.61 -13.33 27.78
CA ARG A 15 -26.34 -12.91 28.98
C ARG A 15 -27.85 -13.00 28.71
N THR A 16 -28.52 -13.83 29.50
CA THR A 16 -29.97 -14.05 29.52
C THR A 16 -30.74 -12.79 29.97
N LEU A 17 -31.84 -12.50 29.26
CA LEU A 17 -32.88 -11.52 29.62
C LEU A 17 -33.62 -11.94 30.89
N PRO A 18 -34.01 -11.02 31.79
CA PRO A 18 -35.07 -11.28 32.76
C PRO A 18 -36.43 -10.77 32.26
N GLU A 19 -37.40 -11.65 32.44
CA GLU A 19 -38.83 -11.55 32.20
C GLU A 19 -39.54 -10.60 33.19
N ARG A 20 -40.69 -10.09 32.76
CA ARG A 20 -41.51 -9.05 33.39
C ARG A 20 -42.55 -9.61 34.38
N THR A 21 -42.52 -9.16 35.65
CA THR A 21 -43.64 -8.73 36.56
C THR A 21 -44.84 -9.67 36.91
N PRO A 22 -45.72 -9.38 37.92
CA PRO A 22 -45.63 -8.50 39.11
C PRO A 22 -46.29 -9.07 40.42
N LEU A 23 -46.36 -8.19 41.43
CA LEU A 23 -47.31 -8.09 42.57
C LEU A 23 -47.04 -8.91 43.85
N LYS A 24 -46.63 -8.18 44.90
CA LYS A 24 -47.22 -8.36 46.22
C LYS A 24 -47.37 -7.00 46.91
N ARG A 25 -48.63 -6.67 47.19
CA ARG A 25 -49.12 -5.52 47.96
C ARG A 25 -48.95 -5.88 49.44
N ASP A 26 -48.27 -5.04 50.21
CA ASP A 26 -48.66 -4.86 51.60
C ASP A 26 -48.32 -3.46 52.13
N GLN A 27 -49.14 -3.05 53.08
CA GLN A 27 -49.55 -1.70 53.42
C GLN A 27 -48.83 -1.27 54.71
N GLY A 28 -47.93 -0.31 54.61
CA GLY A 28 -47.17 0.22 55.76
C GLY A 28 -47.20 1.75 55.79
N ARG A 29 -48.00 2.27 56.72
CA ARG A 29 -48.27 3.68 57.02
C ARG A 29 -47.05 4.33 57.70
N GLY A 30 -46.57 5.47 57.17
CA GLY A 30 -45.53 6.31 57.79
C GLY A 30 -45.27 7.60 56.98
N GLU A 31 -45.57 8.75 57.59
CA GLU A 31 -45.56 10.14 57.10
C GLU A 31 -44.14 10.73 56.81
N PRO A 32 -43.99 11.95 56.23
CA PRO A 32 -42.97 12.27 55.24
C PRO A 32 -41.72 12.96 55.79
N GLY A 33 -40.55 12.43 55.41
CA GLY A 33 -39.25 13.11 55.53
C GLY A 33 -38.90 13.79 54.21
N HIS A 34 -39.07 15.11 54.14
CA HIS A 34 -38.68 15.95 53.01
C HIS A 34 -37.14 15.94 52.86
N VAL A 35 -36.61 15.13 51.96
CA VAL A 35 -35.19 15.19 51.58
C VAL A 35 -35.10 15.56 50.10
N ARG A 36 -35.03 16.86 49.84
CA ARG A 36 -34.58 17.39 48.54
C ARG A 36 -33.11 17.02 48.37
N ARG A 37 -32.83 15.91 47.66
CA ARG A 37 -31.50 15.68 47.09
C ARG A 37 -31.47 16.19 45.66
N LEU A 38 -30.61 17.19 45.47
CA LEU A 38 -30.27 17.81 44.19
C LEU A 38 -30.01 16.74 43.13
N LYS A 39 -30.65 16.91 41.96
CA LYS A 39 -30.24 16.21 40.74
C LYS A 39 -28.90 16.80 40.31
N SER A 40 -27.80 16.14 40.64
CA SER A 40 -26.50 16.43 40.04
C SER A 40 -26.57 16.07 38.55
N GLY A 41 -26.74 17.08 37.71
CA GLY A 41 -26.62 16.95 36.26
C GLY A 41 -25.20 16.56 35.91
N ALA A 42 -25.02 15.36 35.35
CA ALA A 42 -23.77 14.98 34.73
C ALA A 42 -23.63 15.76 33.41
N LEU A 43 -22.74 16.73 33.37
CA LEU A 43 -22.31 17.39 32.14
C LEU A 43 -21.45 16.38 31.36
N ALA A 44 -22.06 15.67 30.42
CA ALA A 44 -21.34 14.83 29.48
C ALA A 44 -20.59 15.74 28.49
N VAL A 45 -19.31 15.99 28.75
CA VAL A 45 -18.41 16.61 27.77
C VAL A 45 -18.10 15.57 26.72
N CYS A 46 -18.79 15.63 25.58
CA CYS A 46 -18.42 14.88 24.39
C CYS A 46 -17.12 15.47 23.84
N LEU A 47 -15.99 14.86 24.21
CA LEU A 47 -14.70 15.13 23.59
C LEU A 47 -14.75 14.57 22.15
N ALA A 48 -15.27 15.37 21.22
CA ALA A 48 -15.18 15.05 19.80
C ALA A 48 -13.71 15.23 19.39
N ALA A 49 -12.95 14.14 19.37
CA ALA A 49 -11.64 14.11 18.75
C ALA A 49 -11.83 14.37 17.26
N VAL A 50 -11.56 15.60 16.83
CA VAL A 50 -11.43 15.93 15.41
C VAL A 50 -10.11 15.29 14.98
N TRP A 51 -10.18 14.06 14.46
CA TRP A 51 -9.08 13.51 13.68
C TRP A 51 -9.00 14.31 12.38
N SER A 52 -8.13 15.32 12.37
CA SER A 52 -7.66 15.86 11.10
C SER A 52 -6.99 14.71 10.36
N ALA A 53 -7.60 14.26 9.26
CA ALA A 53 -6.96 13.32 8.35
C ALA A 53 -5.77 14.04 7.70
N ALA A 54 -4.60 13.90 8.29
CA ALA A 54 -3.34 14.27 7.68
C ALA A 54 -2.84 13.05 6.91
N GLY A 55 -2.59 13.22 5.61
CA GLY A 55 -1.93 12.17 4.83
C GLY A 55 -0.52 11.94 5.35
N GLY A 56 -0.08 10.69 5.36
CA GLY A 56 1.29 10.33 5.67
C GLY A 56 2.29 10.98 4.71
N SER A 57 3.52 11.21 5.18
CA SER A 57 4.62 11.69 4.36
C SER A 57 5.86 10.83 4.59
N PHE A 58 6.65 10.67 3.53
CA PHE A 58 7.88 9.89 3.57
C PHE A 58 8.93 10.55 2.67
N THR A 59 10.17 10.56 3.12
CA THR A 59 11.31 11.07 2.36
C THR A 59 12.54 10.26 2.73
N THR A 60 13.31 9.85 1.73
CA THR A 60 14.57 9.12 1.91
C THR A 60 15.54 9.52 0.82
N ASP A 61 16.83 9.51 1.15
CA ASP A 61 17.94 9.61 0.20
C ASP A 61 18.60 8.25 -0.06
N PHE A 62 18.10 7.19 0.58
CA PHE A 62 18.66 5.84 0.55
C PHE A 62 20.12 5.73 1.02
N ALA A 63 20.63 6.68 1.83
CA ALA A 63 21.92 6.55 2.51
C ALA A 63 21.97 5.27 3.36
N THR A 64 20.82 4.88 3.91
CA THR A 64 20.53 3.56 4.47
C THR A 64 19.16 3.08 3.99
N ASP A 65 18.92 1.76 4.01
CA ASP A 65 17.59 1.20 3.75
C ASP A 65 16.56 1.74 4.76
N PRO A 66 15.49 2.42 4.32
CA PRO A 66 14.46 2.97 5.20
C PRO A 66 13.47 1.93 5.76
N GLY A 67 13.70 0.63 5.51
CA GLY A 67 12.94 -0.46 6.13
C GLY A 67 11.76 -0.98 5.32
N GLY A 68 11.80 -0.81 3.99
CA GLY A 68 10.83 -1.39 3.06
C GLY A 68 11.14 -2.85 2.73
N ALA A 69 10.36 -3.45 1.83
CA ALA A 69 10.63 -4.78 1.29
C ALA A 69 11.41 -4.67 -0.02
N LEU A 70 12.59 -5.30 -0.04
CA LEU A 70 13.41 -5.51 -1.23
C LEU A 70 12.99 -6.83 -1.88
N LEU A 71 12.44 -6.76 -3.09
CA LEU A 71 11.96 -7.91 -3.84
C LEU A 71 12.79 -8.11 -5.11
N GLY A 72 13.00 -9.38 -5.50
CA GLY A 72 13.77 -9.72 -6.70
C GLY A 72 15.22 -9.29 -6.59
N LYS A 73 15.71 -8.54 -7.59
CA LYS A 73 17.08 -8.04 -7.67
C LYS A 73 17.27 -6.65 -7.06
N ALA A 74 16.24 -6.08 -6.43
CA ALA A 74 16.35 -4.77 -5.82
C ALA A 74 17.31 -4.78 -4.61
N LYS A 75 18.12 -3.73 -4.47
CA LYS A 75 19.02 -3.50 -3.33
C LYS A 75 19.20 -2.01 -3.05
N VAL A 76 19.46 -1.66 -1.80
CA VAL A 76 19.97 -0.33 -1.43
C VAL A 76 21.48 -0.45 -1.25
N GLU A 77 22.24 0.23 -2.09
CA GLU A 77 23.71 0.13 -2.11
C GLU A 77 24.32 1.47 -2.53
N ASN A 78 25.37 1.90 -1.83
CA ASN A 78 26.09 3.16 -2.11
C ASN A 78 25.19 4.41 -2.11
N GLY A 79 24.18 4.44 -1.24
CA GLY A 79 23.28 5.59 -1.12
C GLY A 79 22.20 5.66 -2.19
N ILE A 80 21.93 4.57 -2.92
CA ILE A 80 20.97 4.55 -4.03
C ILE A 80 20.10 3.29 -3.92
N LEU A 81 18.79 3.45 -4.11
CA LEU A 81 17.92 2.33 -4.41
C LEU A 81 18.14 1.88 -5.85
N LYS A 82 18.71 0.69 -6.02
CA LYS A 82 18.88 0.03 -7.30
C LYS A 82 17.77 -1.00 -7.47
N LEU A 83 16.89 -0.81 -8.45
CA LEU A 83 15.89 -1.83 -8.82
C LEU A 83 16.53 -2.99 -9.59
N GLN A 84 17.63 -2.70 -10.28
CA GLN A 84 18.50 -3.65 -10.95
C GLN A 84 19.92 -3.07 -11.00
N ASP A 85 20.93 -3.94 -11.15
CA ASP A 85 22.32 -3.56 -11.30
C ASP A 85 22.98 -4.40 -12.39
N LEU A 86 23.22 -3.81 -13.57
CA LEU A 86 23.80 -4.53 -14.70
C LEU A 86 25.19 -5.08 -14.38
N GLN A 87 25.93 -4.46 -13.46
CA GLN A 87 27.25 -4.94 -13.07
C GLN A 87 27.18 -6.37 -12.52
N GLU A 88 26.08 -6.75 -11.85
CA GLU A 88 25.89 -8.10 -11.34
C GLU A 88 25.73 -9.14 -12.46
N LEU A 89 25.17 -8.76 -13.60
CA LEU A 89 25.13 -9.63 -14.78
C LEU A 89 26.52 -9.77 -15.40
N ILE A 90 27.25 -8.67 -15.50
CA ILE A 90 28.62 -8.63 -16.07
C ILE A 90 29.57 -9.47 -15.22
N ASP A 91 29.48 -9.35 -13.90
CA ASP A 91 30.30 -10.09 -12.93
C ASP A 91 29.85 -11.54 -12.74
N GLY A 92 28.73 -11.93 -13.36
CA GLY A 92 28.16 -13.28 -13.27
C GLY A 92 27.54 -13.62 -11.90
N THR A 93 27.26 -12.62 -11.07
CA THR A 93 26.59 -12.78 -9.77
C THR A 93 25.06 -12.74 -9.90
N SER A 94 24.53 -12.41 -11.07
CA SER A 94 23.11 -12.42 -11.40
C SER A 94 22.87 -12.93 -12.83
N SER A 95 21.60 -13.18 -13.17
CA SER A 95 21.17 -13.72 -14.45
C SER A 95 19.90 -13.02 -14.94
N LEU A 96 19.69 -13.04 -16.26
CA LEU A 96 18.42 -12.61 -16.85
C LEU A 96 17.29 -13.60 -16.51
N PRO A 97 16.02 -13.14 -16.49
CA PRO A 97 15.58 -11.74 -16.53
C PRO A 97 15.96 -10.96 -15.26
N MET A 98 16.36 -9.70 -15.42
CA MET A 98 16.67 -8.81 -14.30
C MET A 98 15.52 -7.87 -14.01
N PHE A 99 14.91 -8.03 -12.85
CA PHE A 99 13.90 -7.11 -12.34
C PHE A 99 13.84 -7.17 -10.82
N GLY A 100 13.47 -6.06 -10.22
CA GLY A 100 13.37 -5.89 -8.79
C GLY A 100 12.37 -4.81 -8.45
N SER A 101 11.84 -4.88 -7.24
CA SER A 101 10.86 -3.95 -6.74
C SER A 101 11.19 -3.56 -5.32
N TYR A 102 10.88 -2.33 -4.96
CA TYR A 102 10.97 -1.85 -3.60
C TYR A 102 9.58 -1.44 -3.13
N VAL A 103 9.14 -2.02 -2.03
CA VAL A 103 7.84 -1.71 -1.42
C VAL A 103 8.07 -0.94 -0.14
N PHE A 104 7.61 0.31 -0.09
CA PHE A 104 7.65 1.09 1.14
C PHE A 104 6.72 0.47 2.19
N GLN A 105 7.07 0.62 3.47
CA GLN A 105 6.10 0.42 4.54
C GLN A 105 4.89 1.31 4.31
N ASP A 106 3.73 0.88 4.81
CA ASP A 106 2.50 1.65 4.70
C ASP A 106 2.68 3.06 5.29
N ILE A 107 2.61 4.06 4.42
CA ILE A 107 2.86 5.47 4.74
C ILE A 107 1.65 6.07 5.46
N ASP A 108 0.44 5.59 5.14
CA ASP A 108 -0.82 6.19 5.60
C ASP A 108 -1.54 5.31 6.65
N ALA A 109 -0.83 4.36 7.27
CA ALA A 109 -1.31 3.50 8.35
C ALA A 109 -2.68 2.84 8.07
N GLY A 110 -2.86 2.33 6.85
CA GLY A 110 -4.02 1.61 6.37
C GLY A 110 -5.20 2.51 5.98
N GLN A 111 -5.03 3.83 5.99
CA GLN A 111 -6.06 4.76 5.55
C GLN A 111 -6.20 4.77 4.03
N LYS A 112 -7.37 5.24 3.57
CA LYS A 112 -7.62 5.39 2.13
C LYS A 112 -6.91 6.63 1.60
N VAL A 113 -6.05 6.42 0.61
CA VAL A 113 -5.37 7.51 -0.10
C VAL A 113 -6.33 8.15 -1.10
N ALA A 114 -6.77 9.38 -0.81
CA ALA A 114 -7.65 10.16 -1.71
C ALA A 114 -6.86 10.97 -2.76
N SER A 115 -5.64 11.36 -2.42
CA SER A 115 -4.69 12.05 -3.29
C SER A 115 -3.27 11.78 -2.80
N PHE A 116 -2.29 11.89 -3.69
CA PHE A 116 -0.88 11.81 -3.32
C PHE A 116 -0.03 12.72 -4.20
N THR A 117 1.18 13.01 -3.72
CA THR A 117 2.24 13.65 -4.50
C THR A 117 3.49 12.80 -4.32
N ALA A 118 4.18 12.52 -5.42
CA ALA A 118 5.41 11.75 -5.41
C ALA A 118 6.46 12.49 -6.24
N ASP A 119 7.58 12.80 -5.59
CA ASP A 119 8.74 13.43 -6.20
C ASP A 119 9.92 12.48 -6.04
N PHE A 120 10.57 12.14 -7.14
CA PHE A 120 11.76 11.29 -7.12
C PHE A 120 12.73 11.66 -8.23
N LYS A 121 14.00 11.36 -7.99
CA LYS A 121 15.05 11.41 -9.00
C LYS A 121 15.36 9.98 -9.41
N VAL A 122 15.36 9.72 -10.71
CA VAL A 122 15.65 8.41 -11.26
C VAL A 122 16.72 8.54 -12.33
N SER A 123 17.57 7.51 -12.44
CA SER A 123 18.52 7.38 -13.54
C SER A 123 18.37 5.99 -14.15
N ILE A 124 18.23 5.94 -15.47
CA ILE A 124 18.23 4.71 -16.26
C ILE A 124 19.45 4.81 -17.18
N HIS A 125 20.42 3.93 -16.97
CA HIS A 125 21.68 3.97 -17.71
C HIS A 125 22.38 2.61 -17.71
N GLY A 126 23.48 2.52 -18.45
CA GLY A 126 24.30 1.30 -18.55
C GLY A 126 23.70 0.22 -19.46
N GLY A 127 22.50 0.44 -20.02
CA GLY A 127 21.82 -0.52 -20.88
C GLY A 127 22.57 -0.90 -22.16
N THR A 128 22.10 -1.95 -22.80
CA THR A 128 22.57 -2.41 -24.12
C THR A 128 21.97 -1.53 -25.23
N GLU A 129 22.22 -1.88 -26.50
CA GLU A 129 21.62 -1.16 -27.64
C GLU A 129 20.08 -1.19 -27.67
N THR A 130 19.44 -2.09 -26.90
CA THR A 130 17.99 -2.21 -26.75
C THR A 130 17.59 -2.22 -25.27
N PRO A 131 17.62 -1.06 -24.58
CA PRO A 131 17.34 -0.96 -23.16
C PRO A 131 15.84 -1.21 -22.87
N ALA A 132 15.55 -2.28 -22.15
CA ALA A 132 14.20 -2.74 -21.83
C ALA A 132 14.07 -3.11 -20.35
N GLN A 133 12.90 -2.98 -19.69
CA GLN A 133 11.59 -2.52 -20.17
C GLN A 133 11.17 -1.15 -19.57
N GLY A 134 11.98 -0.57 -18.69
CA GLY A 134 11.62 0.64 -17.93
C GLY A 134 11.36 0.36 -16.45
N PHE A 135 10.61 1.23 -15.78
CA PHE A 135 10.21 1.08 -14.38
C PHE A 135 8.82 1.69 -14.12
N SER A 136 8.24 1.42 -12.96
CA SER A 136 6.97 2.03 -12.56
C SER A 136 6.91 2.44 -11.10
N LEU A 137 6.04 3.42 -10.83
CA LEU A 137 5.53 3.73 -9.49
C LEU A 137 4.14 3.10 -9.37
N VAL A 138 3.94 2.28 -8.34
CA VAL A 138 2.68 1.55 -8.15
C VAL A 138 2.06 1.93 -6.80
N LEU A 139 0.79 2.32 -6.82
CA LEU A 139 -0.04 2.52 -5.63
C LEU A 139 -1.16 1.48 -5.64
N ALA A 140 -1.05 0.48 -4.77
CA ALA A 140 -2.03 -0.60 -4.69
C ALA A 140 -2.16 -1.19 -3.29
N ASN A 141 -3.32 -1.79 -3.01
CA ASN A 141 -3.61 -2.47 -1.75
C ASN A 141 -3.21 -3.95 -1.76
N ASP A 142 -2.98 -4.54 -2.93
CA ASP A 142 -2.62 -5.95 -3.10
C ASP A 142 -1.10 -6.19 -2.98
N ILE A 143 -0.27 -5.12 -3.07
CA ILE A 143 1.19 -5.19 -2.98
C ILE A 143 1.67 -5.78 -1.65
N ALA A 144 1.01 -5.50 -0.53
CA ALA A 144 1.44 -5.98 0.78
C ALA A 144 1.40 -7.52 0.91
N SER A 145 0.65 -8.20 0.04
CA SER A 145 0.61 -9.67 -0.02
C SER A 145 1.58 -10.26 -1.05
N LEU A 146 2.24 -9.43 -1.86
CA LEU A 146 3.19 -9.87 -2.87
C LEU A 146 4.54 -10.18 -2.22
N THR A 147 4.99 -11.41 -2.41
CA THR A 147 6.38 -11.82 -2.16
C THR A 147 7.25 -11.73 -3.42
N ASP A 148 6.61 -11.63 -4.59
CA ASP A 148 7.29 -11.62 -5.87
C ASP A 148 7.48 -10.17 -6.37
N PRO A 149 8.63 -9.85 -6.98
CA PRO A 149 8.82 -8.56 -7.64
C PRO A 149 7.83 -8.40 -8.80
N PHE A 150 7.56 -7.14 -9.13
CA PHE A 150 6.74 -6.72 -10.26
C PHE A 150 7.56 -5.95 -11.30
N ARG A 151 7.12 -6.04 -12.56
CA ARG A 151 7.71 -5.37 -13.71
C ARG A 151 7.07 -4.01 -13.95
N GLU A 152 7.63 -3.26 -14.90
CA GLU A 152 7.18 -1.92 -15.30
C GLU A 152 5.66 -1.87 -15.55
N GLY A 153 5.10 -2.79 -16.35
CA GLY A 153 3.66 -2.89 -16.59
C GLY A 153 2.81 -3.43 -15.43
N GLY A 154 3.38 -3.55 -14.22
CA GLY A 154 2.69 -4.00 -13.01
C GLY A 154 2.43 -5.51 -12.94
N ALA A 155 2.98 -6.28 -13.89
CA ALA A 155 2.92 -7.73 -13.87
C ALA A 155 3.81 -8.29 -12.75
N THR A 156 3.28 -9.18 -11.92
CA THR A 156 3.99 -9.85 -10.83
C THR A 156 4.65 -11.15 -11.31
N GLY A 157 5.84 -11.44 -10.78
CA GLY A 157 6.61 -12.63 -11.16
C GLY A 157 7.02 -12.64 -12.64
N GLU A 158 6.98 -13.81 -13.27
CA GLU A 158 7.21 -14.00 -14.72
C GLU A 158 5.99 -13.62 -15.58
N GLY A 159 5.14 -12.70 -15.11
CA GLY A 159 3.99 -12.19 -15.87
C GLY A 159 2.66 -12.91 -15.61
N THR A 160 2.52 -13.63 -14.50
CA THR A 160 1.34 -14.45 -14.21
C THR A 160 0.28 -13.77 -13.34
N GLY A 161 0.58 -12.60 -12.78
CA GLY A 161 -0.37 -11.77 -12.05
C GLY A 161 -0.18 -10.31 -12.39
N PHE A 162 -1.16 -9.47 -12.06
CA PHE A 162 -1.07 -8.01 -12.20
C PHE A 162 -1.59 -7.38 -10.92
N SER A 163 -0.95 -6.29 -10.48
CA SER A 163 -1.54 -5.46 -9.44
C SER A 163 -2.83 -4.82 -9.95
N GLN A 164 -3.84 -4.75 -9.09
CA GLN A 164 -5.12 -4.08 -9.38
C GLN A 164 -5.09 -2.57 -9.06
N GLY A 165 -3.94 -2.05 -8.63
CA GLY A 165 -3.77 -0.64 -8.28
C GLY A 165 -3.54 0.30 -9.45
N LEU A 166 -3.18 1.53 -9.10
CA LEU A 166 -2.69 2.51 -10.05
C LEU A 166 -1.23 2.22 -10.37
N ILE A 167 -0.93 2.00 -11.65
CA ILE A 167 0.42 1.81 -12.17
C ILE A 167 0.76 3.01 -13.04
N ILE A 168 1.83 3.72 -12.67
CA ILE A 168 2.41 4.80 -13.47
C ILE A 168 3.71 4.27 -14.03
N SER A 169 3.73 3.96 -15.32
CA SER A 169 4.87 3.31 -15.96
C SER A 169 5.69 4.30 -16.81
N PHE A 170 6.99 4.05 -16.83
CA PHE A 170 7.98 4.80 -17.58
C PHE A 170 8.67 3.81 -18.53
N ASP A 171 7.99 3.54 -19.63
CA ASP A 171 8.40 2.59 -20.66
C ASP A 171 9.59 3.14 -21.46
N THR A 172 10.62 2.30 -21.67
CA THR A 172 11.80 2.64 -22.48
C THR A 172 11.80 1.96 -23.84
N VAL A 173 10.82 1.11 -24.12
CA VAL A 173 10.76 0.29 -25.33
C VAL A 173 9.45 0.51 -26.05
N ASP A 174 9.54 0.79 -27.34
CA ASP A 174 8.37 0.66 -28.19
C ASP A 174 8.14 -0.83 -28.49
N ASN A 175 7.16 -1.41 -27.80
CA ASN A 175 6.75 -2.80 -28.00
C ASN A 175 5.94 -3.01 -29.30
N LEU A 176 5.74 -1.96 -30.11
CA LEU A 176 5.03 -2.01 -31.39
C LEU A 176 5.97 -2.31 -32.56
N GLN A 177 6.43 -3.55 -32.66
CA GLN A 177 6.84 -4.07 -33.96
C GLN A 177 5.57 -4.63 -34.64
N ASP A 178 5.03 -3.87 -35.61
CA ASP A 178 3.89 -4.19 -36.51
C ASP A 178 2.47 -3.68 -36.16
N SER A 179 2.34 -2.44 -35.69
CA SER A 179 1.12 -1.66 -35.99
C SER A 179 1.37 -0.62 -37.07
N ALA A 180 2.03 -1.03 -38.16
CA ALA A 180 1.96 -0.23 -39.39
C ALA A 180 0.49 -0.26 -39.86
N PRO A 181 -0.21 0.88 -39.99
CA PRO A 181 -1.48 0.86 -40.67
C PRO A 181 -1.21 0.38 -42.09
N THR A 182 -1.85 -0.71 -42.51
CA THR A 182 -2.05 -0.97 -43.93
C THR A 182 -3.02 0.11 -44.45
N ALA A 183 -2.50 1.32 -44.61
CA ALA A 183 -3.16 2.40 -45.30
C ALA A 183 -2.43 2.56 -46.63
N THR A 184 -2.83 1.76 -47.61
CA THR A 184 -2.62 2.07 -49.01
C THR A 184 -3.30 3.41 -49.29
N THR A 185 -2.55 4.51 -49.17
CA THR A 185 -2.97 5.82 -49.65
C THR A 185 -1.74 6.48 -50.27
N PRO A 186 -1.77 6.83 -51.56
CA PRO A 186 -0.57 7.15 -52.32
C PRO A 186 0.08 8.44 -51.82
N ALA A 187 1.42 8.42 -51.84
CA ALA A 187 2.29 9.49 -51.40
C ALA A 187 1.94 10.84 -52.06
N MET A 188 1.51 11.81 -51.25
CA MET A 188 1.49 13.21 -51.67
C MET A 188 2.89 13.79 -51.42
N ARG A 189 3.65 13.88 -52.52
CA ARG A 189 4.98 14.48 -52.64
C ARG A 189 5.02 15.89 -52.03
N ARG A 190 5.80 16.08 -50.96
CA ARG A 190 6.12 17.42 -50.43
C ARG A 190 7.18 18.05 -51.34
N VAL A 191 6.83 19.16 -51.98
CA VAL A 191 7.78 20.02 -52.70
C VAL A 191 8.52 20.86 -51.66
N SER A 192 9.85 20.76 -51.65
CA SER A 192 10.74 21.61 -50.88
C SER A 192 10.85 23.00 -51.51
N SER A 193 10.83 24.03 -50.67
CA SER A 193 11.42 25.35 -50.95
C SER A 193 12.72 25.48 -50.18
#